data_AF-A0A3B9RWY5-F1
#
_entry.id   AF-A0A3B9RWY5-F1
#
_cell.length_a   1.000
_cell.length_b   1.000
_cell.length_c   1.000
_cell.angle_alpha   90.00
_cell.angle_beta   90.00
_cell.angle_gamma   90.00
#
_symmetry.space_group_name_H-M   'P 1'
#
loop_
_entity.id
_entity.type
_entity.pdbx_description
1 polymer ?
#
loop_
_entity_poly.entity_id
_entity_poly.type
_entity_poly.pdbx_seq_one_letter_code
_entity_poly.pdbx_strand_id
1 'polypeptide(L)'
;ESDKNVIETTQHEMDAFNIVRAILRQSLPIERITLRDTQSYCGVLLDDNNRKPICRFHFNTRNFYIGLFKEKKETKTPIESIDDIFNYANELLEAVSDYNER
;
A
#
# COMPACT_ATOMS: atom_id res chain seq x y z
N GLU A 1 29.44 13.43 -9.67
CA GLU A 1 28.11 13.97 -9.98
C GLU A 1 27.09 13.37 -9.04
N SER A 2 26.25 14.25 -8.48
CA SER A 2 25.15 13.95 -7.55
C SER A 2 24.22 12.88 -8.15
N ASP A 3 23.53 12.02 -7.41
CA ASP A 3 22.54 12.48 -6.43
C ASP A 3 22.06 11.32 -5.54
N LYS A 4 22.15 11.54 -4.23
CA LYS A 4 21.13 11.26 -3.22
C LYS A 4 20.39 9.92 -3.33
N ASN A 5 20.84 8.99 -2.50
CA ASN A 5 20.04 7.92 -1.90
C ASN A 5 19.01 8.53 -0.91
N VAL A 6 18.26 9.54 -1.35
CA VAL A 6 17.18 10.14 -0.59
C VAL A 6 15.96 9.30 -0.91
N ILE A 7 15.38 8.80 0.16
CA ILE A 7 14.09 8.15 0.18
C ILE A 7 13.06 9.25 -0.18
N GLU A 8 12.95 9.60 -1.46
CA GLU A 8 11.96 10.54 -1.95
C GLU A 8 10.71 9.73 -2.26
N THR A 9 9.66 9.92 -1.46
CA THR A 9 8.33 9.44 -1.79
C THR A 9 7.98 9.98 -3.17
N THR A 10 8.04 9.10 -4.16
CA THR A 10 7.83 9.47 -5.55
C THR A 10 6.38 9.88 -5.70
N GLN A 11 6.08 10.79 -6.64
CA GLN A 11 4.71 11.18 -6.95
C GLN A 11 3.79 9.96 -7.14
N HIS A 12 4.33 8.87 -7.72
CA HIS A 12 3.63 7.61 -7.95
C HIS A 12 3.25 6.88 -6.65
N GLU A 13 4.09 6.92 -5.62
CA GLU A 13 3.80 6.34 -4.31
C GLU A 13 2.70 7.13 -3.60
N MET A 14 2.74 8.45 -3.70
CA MET A 14 1.72 9.34 -3.16
C MET A 14 0.37 9.13 -3.87
N ASP A 15 0.36 9.02 -5.20
CA ASP A 15 -0.83 8.74 -5.99
C ASP A 15 -1.41 7.35 -5.68
N ALA A 16 -0.58 6.31 -5.62
CA ALA A 16 -0.98 4.97 -5.22
C ALA A 16 -1.59 4.95 -3.81
N PHE A 17 -0.95 5.63 -2.87
CA PHE A 17 -1.45 5.79 -1.52
C PHE A 17 -2.80 6.49 -1.51
N ASN A 18 -2.98 7.57 -2.27
CA ASN A 18 -4.25 8.28 -2.35
C ASN A 18 -5.38 7.40 -2.90
N ILE A 19 -5.11 6.55 -3.89
CA ILE A 19 -6.07 5.57 -4.41
C ILE A 19 -6.47 4.57 -3.33
N VAL A 20 -5.49 3.92 -2.69
CA VAL A 20 -5.77 2.98 -1.60
C VAL A 20 -6.53 3.67 -0.48
N ARG A 21 -6.15 4.88 -0.11
CA ARG A 21 -6.82 5.68 0.92
C ARG A 21 -8.27 6.01 0.54
N ALA A 22 -8.55 6.29 -0.74
CA ALA A 22 -9.90 6.52 -1.23
C ALA A 22 -10.77 5.26 -1.20
N ILE A 23 -10.21 4.09 -1.54
CA ILE A 23 -10.89 2.80 -1.46
C ILE A 23 -11.23 2.47 0.00
N LEU A 24 -10.22 2.53 0.86
CA LEU A 24 -10.32 2.16 2.28
C LEU A 24 -11.24 3.09 3.09
N ARG A 25 -11.44 4.33 2.64
CA ARG A 25 -12.37 5.29 3.26
C ARG A 25 -13.80 4.76 3.36
N GLN A 26 -14.18 3.81 2.51
CA GLN A 26 -15.51 3.18 2.56
C GLN A 26 -15.71 2.31 3.81
N SER A 27 -14.63 1.80 4.39
CA SER A 27 -14.67 0.88 5.54
C SER A 27 -14.12 1.51 6.82
N LEU A 28 -13.12 2.41 6.72
CA LEU A 28 -12.48 3.03 7.89
C LEU A 28 -12.16 4.52 7.70
N PRO A 29 -12.02 5.29 8.80
CA PRO A 29 -11.58 6.67 8.72
C PRO A 29 -10.13 6.79 8.24
N ILE A 30 -9.88 7.84 7.46
CA ILE A 30 -8.61 8.12 6.80
C ILE A 30 -7.44 8.21 7.80
N GLU A 31 -7.73 8.69 9.02
CA GLU A 31 -6.76 8.86 10.11
C GLU A 31 -6.10 7.56 10.54
N ARG A 32 -6.76 6.42 10.33
CA ARG A 32 -6.20 5.09 10.64
C ARG A 32 -5.32 4.55 9.52
N ILE A 33 -5.27 5.20 8.35
CA ILE A 33 -4.49 4.76 7.20
C ILE A 33 -3.17 5.52 7.19
N THR A 34 -2.09 4.83 7.51
CA THR A 34 -0.75 5.43 7.57
C THR A 34 0.11 4.93 6.42
N LEU A 35 0.78 5.85 5.73
CA LEU A 35 1.82 5.52 4.77
C LEU A 35 3.16 5.43 5.50
N ARG A 36 3.86 4.32 5.31
CA ARG A 36 5.20 4.10 5.86
C ARG A 36 6.16 3.79 4.73
N ASP A 37 6.95 4.79 4.41
CA ASP A 37 8.00 4.65 3.43
C ASP A 37 9.23 3.93 4.00
N THR A 38 9.83 3.04 3.22
CA THR A 38 11.09 2.39 3.53
C THR A 38 11.96 2.31 2.26
N GLN A 39 13.27 2.16 2.44
CA GLN A 39 14.22 2.10 1.32
C GLN A 39 13.90 1.02 0.26
N SER A 40 13.17 -0.04 0.62
CA SER A 40 12.87 -1.16 -0.28
C SER A 40 11.40 -1.23 -0.73
N TYR A 41 10.50 -0.51 -0.06
CA TYR A 41 9.06 -0.53 -0.34
C TYR A 41 8.32 0.57 0.42
N CYS A 42 7.14 0.96 -0.07
CA CYS A 42 6.23 1.85 0.62
C CYS A 42 5.04 1.06 1.18
N GLY A 43 4.94 0.92 2.51
CA GLY A 43 3.90 0.13 3.17
C GLY A 43 2.71 0.97 3.59
N VAL A 44 1.49 0.49 3.34
CA VAL A 44 0.26 1.06 3.91
C VAL A 44 -0.13 0.25 5.13
N LEU A 45 -0.19 0.92 6.28
CA LEU A 45 -0.48 0.31 7.58
C LEU A 45 -1.83 0.80 8.12
N LEU A 46 -2.50 -0.07 8.85
CA LEU A 46 -3.65 0.28 9.67
C LEU A 46 -3.17 0.66 11.08
N ASP A 47 -3.64 1.80 11.60
CA ASP A 47 -3.32 2.35 12.93
C ASP A 47 -1.81 2.53 13.18
N ASP A 48 -1.01 2.86 12.15
CA ASP A 48 0.46 2.91 12.24
C ASP A 48 1.10 1.62 12.82
N ASN A 49 0.41 0.48 12.72
CA ASN A 49 0.85 -0.74 13.36
C ASN A 49 1.47 -1.70 12.34
N ASN A 50 2.75 -2.02 12.54
CA ASN A 50 3.49 -2.97 11.69
C ASN A 50 2.89 -4.39 11.68
N ARG A 51 2.02 -4.73 12.64
CA ARG A 51 1.27 -6.00 12.68
C ARG A 51 -0.02 -5.98 11.85
N LYS A 52 -0.43 -4.82 11.36
CA LYS A 52 -1.62 -4.64 10.52
C LYS A 52 -1.27 -3.99 9.16
N PRO A 53 -0.39 -4.60 8.36
CA PRO A 53 -0.12 -4.11 7.01
C PRO A 53 -1.31 -4.38 6.10
N ILE A 54 -1.78 -3.35 5.39
CA ILE A 54 -2.89 -3.46 4.44
C ILE A 54 -2.36 -3.86 3.07
N CYS A 55 -1.35 -3.12 2.59
CA CYS A 55 -0.64 -3.44 1.36
C CYS A 55 0.77 -2.86 1.37
N ARG A 56 1.59 -3.30 0.40
CA ARG A 56 2.96 -2.80 0.19
C ARG A 56 3.16 -2.46 -1.27
N PHE A 57 3.66 -1.29 -1.56
CA PHE A 57 4.05 -0.88 -2.89
C PHE A 57 5.53 -1.12 -3.09
N HIS A 58 5.86 -1.79 -4.20
CA HIS A 58 7.23 -2.00 -4.64
C HIS A 58 7.42 -1.26 -5.97
N PHE A 59 7.67 0.05 -5.88
CA PHE A 59 7.92 0.91 -7.04
C PHE A 59 9.40 1.22 -7.25
N ASN A 60 10.26 0.81 -6.32
CA ASN A 60 11.73 0.95 -6.41
C ASN A 60 12.38 -0.01 -7.43
N THR A 61 11.57 -0.78 -8.16
CA THR A 61 12.02 -1.73 -9.19
C THR A 61 11.58 -1.27 -10.57
N ARG A 62 12.22 -1.81 -11.63
CA ARG A 62 11.87 -1.51 -13.03
C ARG A 62 10.39 -1.78 -13.37
N ASN A 63 9.78 -2.72 -12.68
CA ASN A 63 8.35 -3.00 -12.77
C ASN A 63 7.68 -2.65 -11.44
N PHE A 64 6.42 -2.23 -11.49
CA PHE A 64 5.63 -1.96 -10.29
C PHE A 64 5.00 -3.26 -9.77
N TYR A 65 5.04 -3.44 -8.46
CA TYR A 65 4.32 -4.53 -7.80
C TYR A 65 3.54 -4.01 -6.60
N ILE A 66 2.37 -4.61 -6.39
CA ILE A 66 1.58 -4.45 -5.18
C ILE A 66 1.63 -5.76 -4.37
N GLY A 67 2.04 -5.66 -3.13
CA GLY A 67 1.97 -6.71 -2.13
C GLY A 67 0.64 -6.63 -1.40
N LEU A 68 -0.25 -7.58 -1.66
CA LEU A 68 -1.56 -7.70 -1.03
C LEU A 68 -1.51 -8.76 0.08
N PHE A 69 -2.14 -8.48 1.21
CA PHE A 69 -2.21 -9.42 2.33
C PHE A 69 -3.52 -10.21 2.26
N LYS A 70 -3.44 -11.45 1.76
CA LYS A 70 -4.56 -12.37 1.73
C LYS A 70 -4.33 -13.51 2.72
N GLU A 71 -5.25 -13.71 3.66
CA GLU A 71 -5.18 -14.81 4.64
C GLU A 71 -3.81 -14.91 5.37
N LYS A 72 -3.24 -13.76 5.76
CA LYS A 72 -1.91 -13.61 6.39
C LYS A 72 -0.70 -13.94 5.49
N LYS A 73 -0.89 -14.16 4.20
CA LYS A 73 0.19 -14.30 3.21
C LYS A 73 0.28 -13.05 2.34
N GLU A 74 1.50 -12.55 2.18
CA GLU A 74 1.80 -11.50 1.21
C GLU A 74 1.87 -12.12 -0.19
N THR A 75 1.02 -11.62 -1.09
CA THR A 75 1.04 -11.98 -2.51
C THR A 75 1.50 -10.77 -3.30
N LYS A 76 2.60 -10.91 -4.04
CA LYS A 76 3.13 -9.84 -4.89
C LYS A 76 2.55 -9.96 -6.28
N THR A 77 1.74 -8.98 -6.66
CA THR A 77 1.10 -8.92 -7.96
C THR A 77 1.75 -7.80 -8.79
N PRO A 78 2.23 -8.09 -10.01
CA PRO A 78 2.72 -7.04 -10.90
C PRO A 78 1.55 -6.14 -11.33
N ILE A 79 1.81 -4.84 -11.39
CA ILE A 79 0.88 -3.86 -11.94
C ILE A 79 1.58 -3.07 -13.04
N GLU A 80 0.86 -2.74 -14.11
CA GLU A 80 1.40 -1.93 -15.20
C GLU A 80 1.28 -0.44 -14.91
N SER A 81 0.27 -0.05 -14.13
CA SER A 81 -0.01 1.34 -13.78
C SER A 81 -0.59 1.47 -12.37
N ILE A 82 -0.56 2.68 -11.84
CA ILE A 82 -1.11 3.00 -10.51
C ILE A 82 -2.64 2.79 -10.49
N ASP A 83 -3.30 2.96 -11.64
CA ASP A 83 -4.74 2.74 -11.81
C ASP A 83 -5.16 1.28 -11.54
N ASP A 84 -4.30 0.31 -11.86
CA ASP A 84 -4.56 -1.12 -11.61
C ASP A 84 -4.84 -1.43 -10.13
N ILE A 85 -4.43 -0.55 -9.20
CA ILE A 85 -4.73 -0.68 -7.78
C ILE A 85 -6.25 -0.76 -7.53
N PHE A 86 -7.08 -0.12 -8.37
CA PHE A 86 -8.53 -0.22 -8.28
C PHE A 86 -9.05 -1.64 -8.51
N ASN A 87 -8.37 -2.45 -9.32
CA ASN A 87 -8.75 -3.85 -9.54
C ASN A 87 -8.61 -4.68 -8.26
N TYR A 88 -7.71 -4.29 -7.35
CA TYR A 88 -7.45 -4.95 -6.07
C TYR A 88 -8.22 -4.32 -4.90
N ALA A 89 -9.20 -3.45 -5.16
CA ALA A 89 -9.96 -2.75 -4.13
C ALA A 89 -10.65 -3.69 -3.13
N ASN A 90 -11.24 -4.79 -3.62
CA ASN A 90 -11.88 -5.79 -2.76
C ASN A 90 -10.88 -6.44 -1.80
N GLU A 91 -9.70 -6.83 -2.29
CA GLU A 91 -8.65 -7.46 -1.48
C GLU A 91 -8.14 -6.52 -0.38
N LEU A 92 -8.01 -5.23 -0.68
CA LEU A 92 -7.63 -4.20 0.30
C LEU A 92 -8.69 -4.05 1.40
N LEU A 93 -9.98 -4.07 1.04
CA LEU A 93 -11.09 -3.99 1.97
C LEU A 93 -11.20 -5.26 2.84
N GLU A 94 -11.01 -6.44 2.25
CA GLU A 94 -10.98 -7.71 2.98
C GLU A 94 -9.83 -7.75 3.99
N ALA A 95 -8.63 -7.28 3.60
CA ALA A 95 -7.47 -7.21 4.50
C ALA A 95 -7.78 -6.35 5.73
N VAL A 96 -8.46 -5.24 5.55
CA VAL A 96 -8.93 -4.40 6.67
C VAL A 96 -9.99 -5.09 7.51
N SER A 97 -10.96 -5.76 6.89
CA SER A 97 -12.05 -6.43 7.62
C SER A 97 -11.50 -7.47 8.60
N ASP A 98 -10.50 -8.27 8.18
CA ASP A 98 -9.83 -9.25 9.07
C ASP A 98 -9.21 -8.59 10.32
N TYR A 99 -8.77 -7.34 10.22
CA TYR A 99 -8.21 -6.59 11.34
C TYR A 99 -9.23 -5.89 12.25
N ASN A 100 -10.46 -5.71 11.77
CA ASN A 100 -11.54 -5.05 12.51
C ASN A 100 -12.50 -6.05 13.17
N GLU A 101 -12.63 -7.26 12.61
CA GLU A 101 -13.37 -8.38 13.21
C GLU A 101 -12.59 -9.11 14.33
N ARG A 102 -11.33 -8.72 14.58
CA ARG A 102 -10.48 -9.23 15.65
C ARG A 102 -10.14 -8.19 16.70
#